data_AF-A0A2G9MZZ2-F1
#
_entry.id   AF-A0A2G9MZZ2-F1
#
_cell.length_a   1.000
_cell.length_b   1.000
_cell.length_c   1.000
_cell.angle_alpha   90.00
_cell.angle_beta   90.00
_cell.angle_gamma   90.00
#
_symmetry.space_group_name_H-M   'P 1'
#
loop_
_entity.id
_entity.type
_entity.pdbx_description
1 polymer ?
#
loop_
_entity_poly.entity_id
_entity_poly.type
_entity_poly.pdbx_seq_one_letter_code
_entity_poly.pdbx_strand_id
1 'polypeptide(L)'
;MDSEPLYLKDSYVKECQAKVVSVKDGKFAVLDANLFYPRGGGQPQDTGKLVRGGEEFSVLFAGKFEGKISHEVDREGLKEGDSVHCILNWERRYRLMRSHTAAHTLATILNKKTGALIT
;
A
#
# COMPACT_ATOMS: atom_id res chain seq x y z
N MET A 1 3.15 -3.37 -18.17
CA MET A 1 2.57 -2.10 -17.67
C MET A 1 3.03 -1.94 -16.24
N ASP A 2 3.62 -0.80 -15.91
CA ASP A 2 4.02 -0.49 -14.54
C ASP A 2 2.78 -0.11 -13.73
N SER A 3 2.73 -0.58 -12.48
CA SER A 3 1.62 -0.30 -11.56
C SER A 3 1.56 1.19 -11.26
N GLU A 4 0.44 1.84 -11.51
CA GLU A 4 0.25 3.27 -11.20
C GLU A 4 0.09 3.47 -9.68
N PRO A 5 1.03 4.16 -8.99
CA PRO A 5 0.93 4.39 -7.55
C PRO A 5 0.01 5.57 -7.23
N LEU A 6 -1.29 5.31 -7.10
CA LEU A 6 -2.32 6.32 -6.88
C LEU A 6 -2.09 7.15 -5.61
N TYR A 7 -1.50 6.56 -4.58
CA TYR A 7 -1.18 7.22 -3.31
C TYR A 7 -0.17 8.38 -3.44
N LEU A 8 0.60 8.43 -4.53
CA LEU A 8 1.50 9.56 -4.83
C LEU A 8 0.74 10.75 -5.45
N LYS A 9 -0.39 10.50 -6.11
CA LYS A 9 -1.23 11.55 -6.72
C LYS A 9 -2.20 12.14 -5.71
N ASP A 10 -2.86 11.27 -4.93
CA ASP A 10 -3.77 11.65 -3.87
C ASP A 10 -3.63 10.69 -2.70
N SER A 11 -3.08 11.19 -1.57
CA SER A 11 -2.89 10.38 -0.37
C SER A 11 -4.20 10.07 0.38
N TYR A 12 -5.31 10.71 0.02
CA TYR A 12 -6.64 10.52 0.62
C TYR A 12 -7.56 9.61 -0.19
N VAL A 13 -7.12 9.09 -1.34
CA VAL A 13 -7.83 8.04 -2.06
C VAL A 13 -7.92 6.78 -1.19
N LYS A 14 -9.14 6.25 -1.04
CA LYS A 14 -9.42 5.11 -0.15
C LYS A 14 -9.74 3.84 -0.91
N GLU A 15 -10.24 3.99 -2.13
CA GLU A 15 -10.73 2.91 -2.95
C GLU A 15 -10.41 3.17 -4.42
N CYS A 16 -10.18 2.12 -5.21
CA CYS A 16 -9.98 2.21 -6.66
C CYS A 16 -10.36 0.90 -7.36
N GLN A 17 -10.62 0.97 -8.66
CA GLN A 17 -10.70 -0.21 -9.51
C GLN A 17 -9.31 -0.51 -10.09
N ALA A 18 -8.95 -1.79 -10.16
CA ALA A 18 -7.70 -2.26 -10.75
C ALA A 18 -7.88 -3.62 -11.41
N LYS A 19 -6.96 -3.99 -12.29
CA LYS A 19 -6.83 -5.34 -12.83
C LYS A 19 -5.64 -6.05 -12.24
N VAL A 20 -5.81 -7.34 -11.97
CA VAL A 20 -4.72 -8.22 -11.57
C VAL A 20 -3.84 -8.51 -12.79
N VAL A 21 -2.59 -8.06 -12.71
CA VAL A 21 -1.58 -8.22 -13.77
C VAL A 21 -0.89 -9.56 -13.69
N SER A 22 -0.70 -10.10 -12.49
CA SER A 22 -0.12 -11.44 -12.28
C SER A 22 -0.41 -11.94 -10.87
N VAL A 23 -0.47 -13.25 -10.70
CA VAL A 23 -0.54 -13.90 -9.38
C VAL A 23 0.59 -14.92 -9.26
N LYS A 24 1.39 -14.82 -8.19
CA LYS A 24 2.46 -15.76 -7.86
C LYS A 24 2.09 -16.55 -6.60
N ASP A 25 2.38 -17.84 -6.61
CA ASP A 25 2.15 -18.78 -5.49
C ASP A 25 0.70 -18.73 -4.94
N GLY A 26 -0.27 -18.40 -5.81
CA GLY A 26 -1.69 -18.26 -5.48
C GLY A 26 -2.08 -17.08 -4.57
N LYS A 27 -1.11 -16.43 -3.91
CA LYS A 27 -1.35 -15.42 -2.87
C LYS A 27 -0.71 -14.06 -3.11
N PHE A 28 0.21 -13.93 -4.05
CA PHE A 28 0.93 -12.68 -4.31
C PHE A 28 0.44 -12.03 -5.60
N ALA A 29 -0.41 -11.01 -5.48
CA ALA A 29 -1.04 -10.33 -6.61
C ALA A 29 -0.34 -9.00 -6.94
N VAL A 30 -0.07 -8.77 -8.22
CA VAL A 30 0.37 -7.47 -8.77
C VAL A 30 -0.80 -6.84 -9.51
N LEU A 31 -0.99 -5.52 -9.33
CA LEU A 31 -2.10 -4.75 -9.89
C LEU A 31 -1.60 -3.70 -10.89
N ASP A 32 -2.42 -3.32 -11.87
CA ASP A 32 -2.12 -2.26 -12.84
C ASP A 32 -2.26 -0.84 -12.25
N ALA A 33 -3.14 -0.68 -11.27
CA ALA A 33 -3.29 0.51 -10.44
C ALA A 33 -3.26 0.11 -8.96
N ASN A 34 -2.55 0.90 -8.14
CA ASN A 34 -2.32 0.55 -6.75
C ASN A 34 -2.47 1.76 -5.81
N LEU A 35 -3.34 1.59 -4.81
CA LEU A 35 -3.54 2.56 -3.71
C LEU A 35 -2.80 2.16 -2.41
N PHE A 36 -2.31 0.93 -2.28
CA PHE A 36 -1.63 0.42 -1.10
C PHE A 36 -0.19 0.94 -1.06
N TYR A 37 0.17 1.70 -0.01
CA TYR A 37 1.54 2.10 0.23
C TYR A 37 2.38 0.87 0.58
N PRO A 38 3.41 0.51 -0.23
CA PRO A 38 4.31 -0.57 0.11
C PRO A 38 5.22 -0.12 1.26
N ARG A 39 5.65 -1.06 2.12
CA ARG A 39 6.60 -0.73 3.21
C ARG A 39 7.81 0.07 2.67
N GLY A 40 8.14 1.19 3.32
CA GLY A 40 9.27 2.04 2.90
C GLY A 40 9.45 3.26 3.80
N GLY A 41 10.66 3.85 3.83
CA GLY A 41 10.93 5.12 4.51
C GLY A 41 10.55 5.15 6.00
N GLY A 42 10.68 4.02 6.71
CA GLY A 42 10.26 3.89 8.11
C GLY A 42 8.74 3.78 8.32
N GLN A 43 7.92 3.96 7.28
CA GLN A 43 6.48 3.79 7.36
C GLN A 43 6.11 2.31 7.08
N PRO A 44 5.33 1.68 7.96
CA PRO A 44 4.76 0.36 7.71
C PRO A 44 3.88 0.34 6.46
N GLN A 45 3.77 -0.83 5.84
CA GLN A 45 2.86 -1.03 4.74
C GLN A 45 1.40 -0.85 5.15
N ASP A 46 0.62 -0.58 4.12
CA ASP A 46 -0.83 -0.60 4.17
C ASP A 46 -1.42 -2.01 4.21
N THR A 47 -2.67 -2.06 4.63
CA THR A 47 -3.53 -3.24 4.63
C THR A 47 -4.90 -2.86 4.09
N GLY A 48 -5.72 -3.83 3.71
CA GLY A 48 -7.08 -3.59 3.25
C GLY A 48 -7.63 -4.83 2.59
N LYS A 49 -8.38 -4.68 1.50
CA LYS A 49 -8.94 -5.81 0.77
C LYS A 49 -9.02 -5.57 -0.73
N LEU A 50 -8.98 -6.66 -1.48
CA LEU A 50 -9.32 -6.73 -2.90
C LEU A 50 -10.66 -7.45 -3.01
N VAL A 51 -11.62 -6.89 -3.75
CA VAL A 51 -12.95 -7.48 -3.94
C VAL A 51 -13.16 -7.84 -5.40
N ARG A 52 -13.34 -9.13 -5.70
CA ARG A 52 -13.62 -9.64 -7.04
C ARG A 52 -15.01 -10.27 -7.08
N GLY A 53 -15.96 -9.66 -7.77
CA GLY A 53 -17.30 -10.25 -7.94
C GLY A 53 -18.02 -10.59 -6.63
N GLY A 54 -17.73 -9.86 -5.55
CA GLY A 54 -18.27 -10.10 -4.21
C GLY A 54 -17.40 -10.99 -3.30
N GLU A 55 -16.37 -11.65 -3.85
CA GLU A 55 -15.37 -12.35 -3.04
C GLU A 55 -14.34 -11.36 -2.48
N GLU A 56 -14.09 -11.39 -1.18
CA GLU A 56 -13.11 -10.54 -0.51
C GLU A 56 -11.80 -11.31 -0.23
N PHE A 57 -10.68 -10.65 -0.53
CA PHE A 57 -9.33 -11.11 -0.26
C PHE A 57 -8.62 -10.06 0.61
N SER A 58 -8.29 -10.41 1.84
CA SER A 58 -7.65 -9.47 2.78
C SER A 58 -6.19 -9.29 2.38
N VAL A 59 -5.76 -8.04 2.17
CA VAL A 59 -4.35 -7.70 1.90
C VAL A 59 -3.61 -7.66 3.23
N LEU A 60 -2.77 -8.67 3.46
CA LEU A 60 -1.97 -8.85 4.67
C LEU A 60 -0.66 -8.07 4.60
N PHE A 61 -0.09 -7.98 3.40
CA PHE A 61 1.19 -7.32 3.16
C PHE A 61 1.22 -6.67 1.78
N ALA A 62 1.84 -5.48 1.69
CA ALA A 62 2.16 -4.80 0.45
C ALA A 62 3.66 -4.46 0.44
N GLY A 63 4.38 -4.92 -0.57
CA GLY A 63 5.84 -4.73 -0.69
C GLY A 63 6.28 -4.47 -2.11
N LYS A 64 7.42 -3.78 -2.27
CA LYS A 64 8.01 -3.50 -3.58
C LYS A 64 9.11 -4.53 -3.89
N PHE A 65 8.93 -5.31 -4.95
CA PHE A 65 9.86 -6.33 -5.43
C PHE A 65 10.13 -6.10 -6.92
N GLU A 66 11.41 -5.99 -7.29
CA GLU A 66 11.83 -5.77 -8.69
C GLU A 66 11.09 -4.59 -9.36
N GLY A 67 10.85 -3.51 -8.61
CA GLY A 67 10.13 -2.33 -9.11
C GLY A 67 8.61 -2.41 -9.03
N LYS A 68 8.02 -3.59 -8.84
CA LYS A 68 6.56 -3.81 -8.79
C LYS A 68 6.05 -3.90 -7.37
N ILE A 69 4.80 -3.47 -7.14
CA ILE A 69 4.15 -3.61 -5.83
C ILE A 69 3.34 -4.90 -5.84
N SER A 70 3.69 -5.80 -4.93
CA SER A 70 3.05 -7.10 -4.73
C SER A 70 2.26 -7.10 -3.43
N HIS A 71 1.08 -7.73 -3.48
CA HIS A 71 0.12 -7.81 -2.38
C HIS A 71 -0.05 -9.26 -1.98
N GLU A 72 0.32 -9.60 -0.75
CA GLU A 72 0.00 -10.89 -0.16
C GLU A 72 -1.45 -10.86 0.33
N VAL A 73 -2.27 -11.80 -0.17
CA VAL A 73 -3.65 -11.99 0.28
C VAL A 73 -3.79 -13.20 1.22
N ASP A 74 -4.80 -13.16 2.07
CA ASP A 74 -5.10 -14.19 3.07
C ASP A 74 -5.45 -15.57 2.49
N ARG A 75 -6.00 -15.59 1.28
CA ARG A 75 -6.43 -16.82 0.60
C ARG A 75 -6.16 -16.79 -0.89
N GLU A 76 -6.05 -17.98 -1.48
CA GLU A 76 -5.98 -18.16 -2.92
C GLU A 76 -7.34 -17.89 -3.58
N GLY A 77 -7.31 -17.57 -4.87
CA GLY A 77 -8.52 -17.47 -5.70
C GLY A 77 -8.42 -16.43 -6.81
N LEU A 78 -7.61 -15.38 -6.63
CA LEU A 78 -7.34 -14.37 -7.64
C LEU A 78 -6.58 -14.96 -8.83
N LYS A 79 -6.87 -14.44 -10.02
CA LYS A 79 -6.23 -14.82 -11.29
C LYS A 79 -5.82 -13.58 -12.07
N GLU A 80 -4.82 -13.74 -12.92
CA GLU A 80 -4.46 -12.71 -13.90
C GLU A 80 -5.67 -12.37 -14.77
N GLY A 81 -5.89 -11.07 -15.01
CA GLY A 81 -7.03 -10.54 -15.74
C GLY A 81 -8.26 -10.22 -14.88
N ASP A 82 -8.32 -10.67 -13.62
CA ASP A 82 -9.43 -10.34 -12.73
C ASP A 82 -9.54 -8.83 -12.51
N SER A 83 -10.77 -8.31 -12.56
CA SER A 83 -11.07 -6.94 -12.14
C SER A 83 -11.40 -6.94 -10.65
N VAL A 84 -10.69 -6.11 -9.89
CA VAL A 84 -10.81 -6.01 -8.43
C VAL A 84 -11.11 -4.58 -7.99
N HIS A 85 -12.02 -4.45 -7.02
CA HIS A 85 -12.21 -3.23 -6.27
C HIS A 85 -11.30 -3.25 -5.04
N CYS A 86 -10.33 -2.36 -5.02
CA CYS A 86 -9.36 -2.21 -3.94
C CYS A 86 -9.93 -1.29 -2.87
N ILE A 87 -9.88 -1.69 -1.60
CA ILE A 87 -10.34 -0.88 -0.46
C ILE A 87 -9.25 -0.85 0.61
N LEU A 88 -8.83 0.36 1.01
CA LEU A 88 -7.87 0.54 2.10
C LEU A 88 -8.49 0.33 3.47
N ASN A 89 -7.69 -0.19 4.40
CA ASN A 89 -7.91 0.06 5.82
C ASN A 89 -7.58 1.53 6.12
N TRP A 90 -8.57 2.40 5.91
CA TRP A 90 -8.39 3.85 6.02
C TRP A 90 -7.97 4.29 7.42
N GLU A 91 -8.54 3.67 8.47
CA GLU A 91 -8.19 4.04 9.85
C GLU A 91 -6.70 3.81 10.11
N ARG A 92 -6.16 2.66 9.67
CA ARG A 92 -4.73 2.38 9.74
C ARG A 92 -3.92 3.37 8.92
N ARG A 93 -4.25 3.56 7.64
CA ARG A 93 -3.53 4.49 6.74
C ARG A 93 -3.46 5.89 7.34
N TYR A 94 -4.58 6.43 7.77
CA TYR A 94 -4.65 7.77 8.32
C TYR A 94 -3.85 7.90 9.62
N ARG A 95 -3.90 6.88 10.49
CA ARG A 95 -3.06 6.83 11.69
C ARG A 95 -1.57 6.87 11.34
N LEU A 96 -1.14 6.09 10.34
CA LEU A 96 0.25 6.08 9.88
C LEU A 96 0.67 7.42 9.27
N MET A 97 -0.18 8.06 8.47
CA MET A 97 0.08 9.39 7.91
C MET A 97 0.35 10.42 9.03
N ARG A 98 -0.53 10.48 10.04
CA ARG A 98 -0.33 11.40 11.18
C ARG A 98 0.96 11.11 11.94
N SER A 99 1.24 9.83 12.21
CA SER A 99 2.47 9.43 12.89
C SER A 99 3.72 9.80 12.09
N HIS A 100 3.69 9.63 10.76
CA HIS A 100 4.79 9.99 9.88
C HIS A 100 5.02 11.52 9.87
N THR A 101 3.97 12.32 9.77
CA THR A 101 4.05 13.79 9.89
C THR A 101 4.60 14.22 11.26
N ALA A 102 4.16 13.57 12.34
CA ALA A 102 4.67 13.85 13.67
C ALA A 102 6.16 13.50 13.81
N ALA A 103 6.61 12.38 13.23
CA ALA A 103 8.00 11.98 13.21
C ALA A 103 8.89 13.04 12.51
N HIS A 104 8.48 13.54 11.34
CA HIS A 104 9.19 14.63 10.64
C HIS A 104 9.24 15.91 11.47
N THR A 105 8.15 16.25 12.14
CA THR A 105 8.07 17.44 13.00
C THR A 105 9.04 17.33 14.18
N LEU A 106 9.06 16.18 14.86
CA LEU A 106 9.98 15.90 15.97
C LEU A 106 11.44 15.89 15.51
N ALA A 107 11.72 15.24 14.38
CA ALA A 107 13.04 15.22 13.77
C ALA A 107 13.54 16.65 13.47
N THR A 108 12.67 17.50 12.92
CA THR A 108 12.99 18.90 12.64
C THR A 108 13.31 19.68 13.91
N ILE A 109 12.53 19.50 14.99
CA ILE A 109 12.77 20.17 16.27
C ILE A 109 14.09 19.72 16.89
N LEU A 110 14.36 18.41 16.89
CA LEU A 110 15.61 17.85 17.42
C LEU A 110 16.81 18.39 16.66
N ASN A 111 16.79 18.31 15.32
CA ASN A 111 17.85 18.85 14.48
C ASN A 111 18.10 20.34 14.75
N LYS A 112 17.04 21.16 14.81
CA LYS A 112 17.17 22.59 15.12
C LYS A 112 17.78 22.88 16.49
N LYS A 113 17.56 22.00 17.48
CA LYS A 113 18.08 22.21 18.85
C LYS A 113 19.49 21.66 19.06
N THR A 114 19.86 20.57 18.38
CA THR A 114 21.09 19.83 18.69
C THR A 114 22.07 19.75 17.52
N GLY A 115 21.63 20.08 16.29
CA GLY A 115 22.37 19.83 15.06
C GLY A 115 22.39 18.36 14.63
N ALA A 116 21.75 17.44 15.37
CA ALA A 116 21.73 16.03 15.03
C ALA A 116 20.98 15.80 13.71
N LEU A 117 21.60 15.08 12.77
CA LEU A 117 20.94 14.62 11.56
C LEU A 117 20.12 13.38 11.89
N ILE A 118 18.84 13.41 11.54
CA ILE A 118 17.91 12.29 11.75
C ILE A 118 17.50 11.84 10.34
N THR A 119 17.98 10.66 9.95
CA THR A 119 17.74 10.01 8.65
C THR A 119 16.64 8.96 8.75
#